data_AF-A0A1Y6BM99-F1
#
_entry.id   AF-A0A1Y6BM99-F1
#
_cell.length_a   1.000
_cell.length_b   1.000
_cell.length_c   1.000
_cell.angle_alpha   90.00
_cell.angle_beta   90.00
_cell.angle_gamma   90.00
#
_symmetry.space_group_name_H-M   'P 1'
#
loop_
_entity.id
_entity.type
_entity.pdbx_description
1 polymer ?
#
loop_
_entity_poly.entity_id
_entity_poly.type
_entity_poly.pdbx_seq_one_letter_code
_entity_poly.pdbx_strand_id
1 'polypeptide(L)'
;MLFLQILGGIFLILLFVGAFYGWKILRFFRRLKGIANSDLNKLITVLPEMSLELENSDLVDWQERDKLVEQENTLRRLGLVHHGYFVTYAGASTVHISLWCFKKALVFAFYEGQADCDEDNPIPPTFCYECLARLSDGGSLCISNSSFADLMPRQSQHRLLKTDLVEPAAMLNTLKKNIPTGTKVLPIADVKKYFCETYEQINEWLWQEPQLRSAEIDGVMQQLGIEASDELITELLQHGKLMRSELRSKQIISRLSANAKMSAAKWEQIRDKLVVIHSDMTSSELVGAIYQLSPNINQKQEDMLDKLADDKTTVNGLEEFGRLCSEYGFARNAKRLAKVSEPVRGEIYLMP
;
A
#
# COMPACT_ATOMS: atom_id res chain seq x y z
N MET A 1 14.21 32.19 42.11
CA MET A 1 12.92 31.48 42.17
C MET A 1 12.17 31.47 40.84
N LEU A 2 12.02 32.61 40.14
CA LEU A 2 11.27 32.71 38.89
C LEU A 2 11.75 31.73 37.77
N PHE A 3 13.06 31.54 37.63
CA PHE A 3 13.65 30.65 36.63
C PHE A 3 13.28 29.17 36.81
N LEU A 4 13.24 28.68 38.06
CA LEU A 4 12.89 27.30 38.38
C LEU A 4 11.40 27.02 38.13
N GLN A 5 10.54 28.03 38.35
CA GLN A 5 9.10 27.96 38.06
C GLN A 5 8.81 27.92 36.56
N ILE A 6 9.54 28.71 35.75
CA ILE A 6 9.42 28.69 34.29
C ILE A 6 9.87 27.34 33.73
N LEU A 7 11.00 26.79 34.22
CA LEU A 7 11.49 25.48 33.77
C LEU A 7 10.51 24.35 34.14
N GLY A 8 9.95 24.39 35.35
CA GLY A 8 8.93 23.44 35.80
C GLY A 8 7.64 23.52 34.98
N GLY A 9 7.22 24.72 34.58
CA GLY A 9 6.07 24.93 33.70
C GLY A 9 6.29 24.36 32.30
N ILE A 10 7.47 24.59 31.71
CA ILE A 10 7.84 24.02 30.40
C ILE A 10 7.87 22.49 30.45
N PHE A 11 8.44 21.92 31.52
CA PHE A 11 8.48 20.46 31.70
C PHE A 11 7.08 19.85 31.82
N LEU A 12 6.17 20.49 32.57
CA LEU A 12 4.79 20.05 32.68
C LEU A 12 4.05 20.13 31.34
N ILE A 13 4.25 21.20 30.56
CA ILE A 13 3.66 21.33 29.22
C ILE A 13 4.17 20.23 28.30
N LEU A 14 5.48 19.94 28.30
CA LEU A 14 6.06 18.85 27.50
C LEU A 14 5.51 17.48 27.91
N LEU A 15 5.35 17.23 29.21
CA LEU A 15 4.70 16.02 29.73
C LEU A 15 3.24 15.92 29.30
N PHE A 16 2.50 17.03 29.35
CA PHE A 16 1.09 17.07 28.96
C PHE A 16 0.92 16.84 27.45
N VAL A 17 1.76 17.46 26.64
CA VAL A 17 1.79 17.28 25.18
C VAL A 17 2.17 15.82 24.86
N GLY A 18 3.23 15.29 25.47
CA GLY A 18 3.64 13.89 25.30
C GLY A 18 2.57 12.90 25.72
N ALA A 19 1.91 13.13 26.86
CA ALA A 19 0.81 12.29 27.35
C ALA A 19 -0.43 12.40 26.46
N PHE A 20 -0.76 13.58 25.94
CA PHE A 20 -1.91 13.80 25.05
C PHE A 20 -1.73 13.10 23.70
N TYR A 21 -0.57 13.27 23.07
CA TYR A 21 -0.26 12.58 21.81
C TYR A 21 -0.09 11.07 22.01
N GLY A 22 0.60 10.65 23.09
CA GLY A 22 0.72 9.26 23.48
C GLY A 22 -0.65 8.60 23.72
N TRP A 23 -1.59 9.31 24.35
CA TRP A 23 -2.93 8.80 24.60
C TRP A 23 -3.77 8.62 23.32
N LYS A 24 -3.67 9.56 22.36
CA LYS A 24 -4.34 9.41 21.06
C LYS A 24 -3.81 8.21 20.28
N ILE A 25 -2.49 8.06 20.23
CA ILE A 25 -1.82 6.92 19.59
C ILE A 25 -2.26 5.60 20.25
N LEU A 26 -2.22 5.56 21.59
CA LEU A 26 -2.54 4.37 22.36
C LEU A 26 -4.04 3.99 22.30
N ARG A 27 -4.94 4.96 22.10
CA ARG A 27 -6.38 4.70 21.92
C ARG A 27 -6.71 4.19 20.53
N PHE A 28 -6.04 4.69 19.49
CA PHE A 28 -6.14 4.16 18.13
C PHE A 28 -5.74 2.67 18.10
N PHE A 29 -4.57 2.36 18.66
CA PHE A 29 -4.07 0.98 18.74
C PHE A 29 -4.84 0.06 19.69
N ARG A 30 -5.38 0.57 20.81
CA ARG A 30 -6.23 -0.24 21.71
C ARG A 30 -7.57 -0.64 21.09
N ARG A 31 -8.12 0.13 20.14
CA ARG A 31 -9.39 -0.25 19.47
C ARG A 31 -9.17 -1.31 18.39
N LEU A 32 -8.00 -1.32 17.75
CA LEU A 32 -7.56 -2.42 16.86
C LEU A 32 -7.39 -3.75 17.62
N LYS A 33 -7.10 -3.72 18.93
CA LYS A 33 -7.09 -4.94 19.78
C LYS A 33 -8.44 -5.67 19.87
N GLY A 34 -9.55 -4.99 19.59
CA GLY A 34 -10.90 -5.58 19.68
C GLY A 34 -11.32 -6.43 18.48
N ILE A 35 -10.57 -6.39 17.37
CA ILE A 35 -10.98 -6.94 16.07
C ILE A 35 -10.20 -8.22 15.71
N ALA A 36 -9.09 -8.51 16.38
CA ALA A 36 -8.15 -9.58 15.99
C ALA A 36 -7.74 -10.50 17.15
N ASN A 37 -8.07 -11.79 17.03
CA ASN A 37 -7.78 -12.83 18.04
C ASN A 37 -6.31 -13.30 18.05
N SER A 38 -5.50 -12.95 17.04
CA SER A 38 -4.05 -13.26 16.98
C SER A 38 -3.20 -12.00 16.84
N ASP A 39 -1.96 -12.05 17.30
CA ASP A 39 -1.02 -10.92 17.19
C ASP A 39 -0.64 -10.61 15.74
N LEU A 40 -0.56 -11.64 14.89
CA LEU A 40 -0.43 -11.50 13.44
C LEU A 40 -1.55 -10.62 12.87
N ASN A 41 -2.81 -10.91 13.18
CA ASN A 41 -3.95 -10.15 12.66
C ASN A 41 -3.96 -8.69 13.16
N LYS A 42 -3.53 -8.45 14.40
CA LYS A 42 -3.39 -7.07 14.91
C LYS A 42 -2.32 -6.30 14.14
N LEU A 43 -1.22 -6.94 13.77
CA LEU A 43 -0.17 -6.27 12.99
C LEU A 43 -0.57 -6.06 11.54
N ILE A 44 -1.23 -7.02 10.92
CA ILE A 44 -1.74 -6.88 9.53
C ILE A 44 -2.72 -5.70 9.42
N THR A 45 -3.52 -5.42 10.43
CA THR A 45 -4.45 -4.25 10.41
C THR A 45 -3.76 -2.89 10.59
N VAL A 46 -2.48 -2.86 10.97
CA VAL A 46 -1.72 -1.63 11.25
C VAL A 46 -0.63 -1.40 10.21
N LEU A 47 0.03 -2.47 9.77
CA LEU A 47 1.03 -2.39 8.72
C LEU A 47 0.33 -2.04 7.40
N PRO A 48 0.93 -1.17 6.58
CA PRO A 48 0.30 -0.76 5.34
C PRO A 48 0.25 -1.93 4.36
N GLU A 49 -0.85 -2.02 3.62
CA GLU A 49 -1.01 -3.00 2.56
C GLU A 49 0.03 -2.79 1.46
N MET A 50 0.35 -3.86 0.74
CA MET A 50 1.31 -3.78 -0.37
C MET A 50 0.70 -3.12 -1.61
N SER A 51 -0.60 -3.32 -1.87
CA SER A 51 -1.32 -2.68 -2.96
C SER A 51 -2.09 -1.45 -2.48
N LEU A 52 -2.28 -0.48 -3.38
CA LEU A 52 -3.21 0.63 -3.16
C LEU A 52 -4.24 0.67 -4.27
N GLU A 53 -5.49 0.39 -3.91
CA GLU A 53 -6.63 0.53 -4.82
C GLU A 53 -7.36 1.83 -4.51
N LEU A 54 -7.41 2.69 -5.53
CA LEU A 54 -8.11 3.97 -5.45
C LEU A 54 -9.40 3.86 -6.26
N GLU A 55 -10.53 3.81 -5.57
CA GLU A 55 -11.86 3.92 -6.18
C GLU A 55 -12.20 5.39 -6.39
N ASN A 56 -13.05 5.70 -7.38
CA ASN A 56 -13.50 7.08 -7.56
C ASN A 56 -14.48 7.43 -6.43
N SER A 57 -14.32 8.61 -5.86
CA SER A 57 -15.21 9.18 -4.83
C SER A 57 -15.65 10.57 -5.28
N ASP A 58 -16.52 11.22 -4.52
CA ASP A 58 -16.97 12.57 -4.76
C ASP A 58 -16.69 13.50 -3.56
N LEU A 59 -16.68 14.81 -3.82
CA LEU A 59 -16.49 15.82 -2.78
C LEU A 59 -17.55 15.75 -1.66
N VAL A 60 -18.73 15.18 -1.95
CA VAL A 60 -19.81 15.04 -0.97
C VAL A 60 -19.49 14.03 0.14
N ASP A 61 -18.55 13.12 -0.11
CA ASP A 61 -18.17 12.07 0.84
C ASP A 61 -17.23 12.59 1.94
N TRP A 62 -16.64 13.78 1.76
CA TRP A 62 -15.69 14.37 2.69
C TRP A 62 -16.39 15.07 3.86
N GLN A 63 -15.99 14.75 5.09
CA GLN A 63 -16.50 15.39 6.30
C GLN A 63 -15.97 16.82 6.45
N GLU A 64 -14.67 17.02 6.26
CA GLU A 64 -13.99 18.33 6.32
C GLU A 64 -14.04 19.04 4.95
N ARG A 65 -15.20 18.97 4.27
CA ARG A 65 -15.39 19.49 2.91
C ARG A 65 -15.03 20.97 2.78
N ASP A 66 -15.45 21.82 3.71
CA ASP A 66 -15.20 23.27 3.63
C ASP A 66 -13.70 23.57 3.69
N LYS A 67 -12.99 22.88 4.59
CA LYS A 67 -11.54 22.96 4.72
C LYS A 67 -10.84 22.47 3.46
N LEU A 68 -11.28 21.34 2.90
CA LEU A 68 -10.74 20.85 1.62
C LEU A 68 -10.92 21.90 0.50
N VAL A 69 -12.14 22.44 0.33
CA VAL A 69 -12.44 23.43 -0.72
C VAL A 69 -11.57 24.69 -0.58
N GLU A 70 -11.33 25.15 0.64
CA GLU A 70 -10.41 26.27 0.90
C GLU A 70 -8.99 25.96 0.39
N GLN A 71 -8.46 24.79 0.75
CA GLN A 71 -7.11 24.39 0.37
C GLN A 71 -6.97 24.14 -1.14
N GLU A 72 -7.98 23.55 -1.76
CA GLU A 72 -8.05 23.37 -3.21
C GLU A 72 -8.11 24.70 -3.97
N ASN A 73 -8.81 25.70 -3.44
CA ASN A 73 -8.82 27.05 -4.03
C ASN A 73 -7.41 27.65 -4.04
N THR A 74 -6.62 27.42 -2.99
CA THR A 74 -5.21 27.80 -2.94
C THR A 74 -4.40 27.06 -4.00
N LEU A 75 -4.59 25.74 -4.17
CA LEU A 75 -3.93 24.97 -5.23
C LEU A 75 -4.28 25.46 -6.64
N ARG A 76 -5.56 25.77 -6.90
CA ARG A 76 -6.01 26.35 -8.18
C ARG A 76 -5.32 27.68 -8.47
N ARG A 77 -5.21 28.57 -7.48
CA ARG A 77 -4.49 29.87 -7.62
C ARG A 77 -3.00 29.68 -7.89
N LEU A 78 -2.40 28.61 -7.35
CA LEU A 78 -1.02 28.23 -7.62
C LEU A 78 -0.83 27.56 -9.00
N GLY A 79 -1.92 27.28 -9.73
CA GLY A 79 -1.89 26.68 -11.07
C GLY A 79 -1.79 25.16 -11.07
N LEU A 80 -2.19 24.50 -9.98
CA LEU A 80 -2.33 23.05 -9.96
C LEU A 80 -3.65 22.61 -10.61
N VAL A 81 -3.61 21.44 -11.24
CA VAL A 81 -4.76 20.81 -11.89
C VAL A 81 -5.25 19.68 -11.00
N HIS A 82 -6.57 19.59 -10.80
CA HIS A 82 -7.21 18.50 -10.06
C HIS A 82 -7.28 17.24 -10.93
N HIS A 83 -6.95 16.09 -10.34
CA HIS A 83 -6.94 14.79 -11.01
C HIS A 83 -8.05 13.84 -10.53
N GLY A 84 -8.73 14.15 -9.44
CA GLY A 84 -9.89 13.39 -8.98
C GLY A 84 -9.92 13.24 -7.46
N TYR A 85 -11.12 12.91 -6.98
CA TYR A 85 -11.37 12.42 -5.65
C TYR A 85 -11.37 10.90 -5.68
N PHE A 86 -10.73 10.32 -4.69
CA PHE A 86 -10.59 8.88 -4.56
C PHE A 86 -10.87 8.44 -3.13
N VAL A 87 -11.17 7.16 -2.97
CA VAL A 87 -11.28 6.50 -1.68
C VAL A 87 -10.50 5.19 -1.72
N THR A 88 -9.89 4.85 -0.58
CA THR A 88 -9.29 3.54 -0.32
C THR A 88 -9.75 3.07 1.05
N TYR A 89 -9.82 1.75 1.20
CA TYR A 89 -10.13 1.09 2.47
C TYR A 89 -8.84 0.44 2.95
N ALA A 90 -8.33 0.90 4.10
CA ALA A 90 -7.06 0.44 4.65
C ALA A 90 -7.30 -0.09 6.08
N GLY A 91 -7.32 -1.41 6.22
CA GLY A 91 -7.69 -2.07 7.48
C GLY A 91 -9.12 -1.70 7.89
N ALA A 92 -9.27 -1.12 9.09
CA ALA A 92 -10.56 -0.63 9.62
C ALA A 92 -10.69 0.89 9.47
N SER A 93 -10.29 1.43 8.32
CA SER A 93 -10.35 2.87 8.05
C SER A 93 -10.66 3.15 6.59
N THR A 94 -11.56 4.09 6.39
CA THR A 94 -11.85 4.71 5.10
C THR A 94 -10.97 5.95 4.94
N VAL A 95 -10.24 6.05 3.84
CA VAL A 95 -9.34 7.18 3.55
C VAL A 95 -9.74 7.83 2.24
N HIS A 96 -10.26 9.06 2.31
CA HIS A 96 -10.53 9.88 1.14
C HIS A 96 -9.28 10.64 0.71
N ILE A 97 -9.07 10.76 -0.59
CA ILE A 97 -7.86 11.33 -1.20
C ILE A 97 -8.22 12.28 -2.33
N SER A 98 -7.72 13.52 -2.30
CA SER A 98 -7.86 14.50 -3.39
C SER A 98 -6.49 14.71 -4.03
N LEU A 99 -6.34 14.32 -5.30
CA LEU A 99 -5.06 14.37 -6.02
C LEU A 99 -4.97 15.56 -6.97
N TRP A 100 -3.84 16.26 -6.91
CA TRP A 100 -3.54 17.45 -7.70
C TRP A 100 -2.16 17.37 -8.30
N CYS A 101 -1.94 18.06 -9.43
CA CYS A 101 -0.63 18.09 -10.07
C CYS A 101 -0.20 19.49 -10.49
N PHE A 102 1.05 19.83 -10.15
CA PHE A 102 1.71 21.05 -10.62
C PHE A 102 2.62 20.73 -11.81
N LYS A 103 2.31 21.33 -12.96
CA LYS A 103 3.14 21.28 -14.19
C LYS A 103 3.56 19.86 -14.61
N LYS A 104 2.68 18.86 -14.40
CA LYS A 104 2.95 17.45 -14.69
C LYS A 104 4.22 16.91 -14.00
N ALA A 105 4.60 17.43 -12.83
CA ALA A 105 5.89 17.10 -12.22
C ALA A 105 5.81 16.86 -10.71
N LEU A 106 4.95 17.61 -10.01
CA LEU A 106 4.76 17.49 -8.57
C LEU A 106 3.31 17.10 -8.30
N VAL A 107 3.09 16.17 -7.37
CA VAL A 107 1.77 15.75 -6.92
C VAL A 107 1.50 16.37 -5.56
N PHE A 108 0.28 16.86 -5.37
CA PHE A 108 -0.22 17.25 -4.06
C PHE A 108 -1.40 16.34 -3.73
N ALA A 109 -1.42 15.80 -2.52
CA ALA A 109 -2.47 14.94 -2.02
C ALA A 109 -3.02 15.52 -0.71
N PHE A 110 -4.33 15.66 -0.63
CA PHE A 110 -5.03 15.81 0.64
C PHE A 110 -5.60 14.46 1.04
N TYR A 111 -5.57 14.15 2.33
CA TYR A 111 -6.15 12.94 2.88
C TYR A 111 -7.12 13.30 3.99
N GLU A 112 -8.23 12.57 4.06
CA GLU A 112 -9.10 12.50 5.21
C GLU A 112 -9.25 11.03 5.62
N GLY A 113 -8.63 10.67 6.75
CA GLY A 113 -8.73 9.33 7.31
C GLY A 113 -9.81 9.27 8.39
N GLN A 114 -10.75 8.36 8.22
CA GLN A 114 -11.80 8.05 9.18
C GLN A 114 -11.66 6.60 9.62
N ALA A 115 -11.57 6.37 10.93
CA ALA A 115 -11.65 5.02 11.47
C ALA A 115 -13.10 4.52 11.39
N ASP A 116 -13.28 3.29 10.94
CA ASP A 116 -14.57 2.60 10.96
C ASP A 116 -14.86 2.23 12.41
N CYS A 117 -15.41 3.18 13.16
CA CYS A 117 -15.67 3.05 14.58
C CYS A 117 -17.16 3.13 14.89
N ASP A 118 -17.53 2.49 16.01
CA ASP A 118 -18.89 2.44 16.55
C ASP A 118 -19.53 3.83 16.62
N GLU A 119 -20.76 3.97 16.12
CA GLU A 119 -21.49 5.24 15.98
C GLU A 119 -21.59 6.00 17.30
N ASP A 120 -21.53 5.28 18.42
CA ASP A 120 -21.60 5.82 19.77
C ASP A 120 -20.34 6.60 20.20
N ASN A 121 -19.19 6.44 19.52
CA ASN A 121 -17.95 7.15 19.86
C ASN A 121 -17.10 7.49 18.62
N PRO A 122 -17.59 8.41 17.75
CA PRO A 122 -16.90 8.78 16.52
C PRO A 122 -15.55 9.43 16.83
N ILE A 123 -14.51 8.95 16.15
CA ILE A 123 -13.19 9.60 16.17
C ILE A 123 -13.22 10.68 15.09
N PRO A 124 -12.86 11.94 15.40
CA PRO A 124 -12.84 12.99 14.40
C PRO A 124 -11.86 12.62 13.28
N PRO A 125 -12.21 12.94 12.01
CA PRO A 125 -11.36 12.60 10.87
C PRO A 125 -10.00 13.26 10.99
N THR A 126 -8.97 12.57 10.50
CA THR A 126 -7.61 13.10 10.46
C THR A 126 -7.35 13.66 9.08
N PHE A 127 -7.13 14.97 8.99
CA PHE A 127 -6.87 15.67 7.73
C PHE A 127 -5.38 15.94 7.58
N CYS A 128 -4.73 15.35 6.57
CA CYS A 128 -3.30 15.52 6.31
C CYS A 128 -2.99 15.84 4.84
N TYR A 129 -1.75 16.25 4.59
CA TYR A 129 -1.31 16.87 3.36
C TYR A 129 0.02 16.27 2.97
N GLU A 130 0.18 15.96 1.69
CA GLU A 130 1.45 15.51 1.14
C GLU A 130 1.77 16.17 -0.19
N CYS A 131 3.05 16.43 -0.39
CA CYS A 131 3.59 17.01 -1.62
C CYS A 131 4.73 16.13 -2.10
N LEU A 132 4.59 15.53 -3.28
CA LEU A 132 5.46 14.46 -3.78
C LEU A 132 6.11 14.85 -5.12
N ALA A 133 7.34 14.41 -5.32
CA ALA A 133 8.06 14.50 -6.60
C ALA A 133 8.64 13.15 -7.00
N ARG A 134 8.56 12.84 -8.30
CA ARG A 134 9.28 11.73 -8.92
C ARG A 134 10.69 12.17 -9.26
N LEU A 135 11.70 11.41 -8.83
CA LEU A 135 13.10 11.72 -9.09
C LEU A 135 13.67 10.88 -10.24
N SER A 136 14.73 11.39 -10.87
CA SER A 136 15.38 10.77 -12.03
C SER A 136 16.17 9.50 -11.72
N ASP A 137 16.47 9.25 -10.45
CA ASP A 137 17.14 8.05 -9.95
C ASP A 137 16.16 6.88 -9.68
N GLY A 138 14.86 7.08 -9.98
CA GLY A 138 13.81 6.11 -9.72
C GLY A 138 13.11 6.30 -8.37
N GLY A 139 13.64 7.15 -7.49
CA GLY A 139 13.08 7.42 -6.17
C GLY A 139 11.98 8.47 -6.14
N SER A 140 11.55 8.81 -4.92
CA SER A 140 10.60 9.89 -4.66
C SER A 140 11.04 10.76 -3.48
N LEU A 141 10.59 12.01 -3.49
CA LEU A 141 10.66 12.90 -2.33
C LEU A 141 9.24 13.30 -1.93
N CYS A 142 8.88 13.10 -0.67
CA CYS A 142 7.60 13.50 -0.09
C CYS A 142 7.82 14.47 1.07
N ILE A 143 7.07 15.57 1.09
CA ILE A 143 6.89 16.43 2.26
C ILE A 143 5.50 16.13 2.82
N SER A 144 5.42 15.70 4.08
CA SER A 144 4.16 15.32 4.72
C SER A 144 4.00 16.03 6.05
N ASN A 145 2.78 16.44 6.37
CA ASN A 145 2.45 16.91 7.72
C ASN A 145 1.65 15.90 8.54
N SER A 146 1.57 14.66 8.05
CA SER A 146 0.97 13.58 8.81
C SER A 146 1.72 13.40 10.14
N SER A 147 0.97 13.30 11.24
CA SER A 147 1.52 12.92 12.54
C SER A 147 2.22 11.56 12.50
N PHE A 148 1.84 10.73 11.52
CA PHE A 148 2.31 9.35 11.33
C PHE A 148 3.47 9.21 10.35
N ALA A 149 3.99 10.31 9.78
CA ALA A 149 5.02 10.28 8.74
C ALA A 149 6.25 9.43 9.12
N ASP A 150 6.71 9.53 10.38
CA ASP A 150 7.96 8.90 10.85
C ASP A 150 7.74 7.58 11.60
N LEU A 151 6.55 6.97 11.51
CA LEU A 151 6.27 5.74 12.26
C LEU A 151 6.85 4.46 11.64
N MET A 152 7.06 4.46 10.33
CA MET A 152 7.48 3.28 9.57
C MET A 152 8.87 3.52 8.98
N PRO A 153 9.71 2.47 8.85
CA PRO A 153 10.99 2.60 8.20
C PRO A 153 10.79 3.02 6.74
N ARG A 154 11.75 3.74 6.17
CA ARG A 154 11.69 4.26 4.80
C ARG A 154 12.94 3.90 4.02
N GLN A 155 12.75 3.51 2.76
CA GLN A 155 13.84 3.29 1.83
C GLN A 155 14.55 4.61 1.52
N SER A 156 15.87 4.59 1.40
CA SER A 156 16.68 5.80 1.14
C SER A 156 16.33 6.52 -0.18
N GLN A 157 15.84 5.78 -1.18
CA GLN A 157 15.38 6.33 -2.46
C GLN A 157 14.00 7.01 -2.36
N HIS A 158 13.17 6.65 -1.37
CA HIS A 158 11.85 7.22 -1.15
C HIS A 158 11.85 8.06 0.12
N ARG A 159 12.43 9.26 0.01
CA ARG A 159 12.64 10.16 1.14
C ARG A 159 11.33 10.81 1.56
N LEU A 160 11.05 10.79 2.86
CA LEU A 160 9.95 11.50 3.49
C LEU A 160 10.51 12.52 4.47
N LEU A 161 9.99 13.75 4.39
CA LEU A 161 10.32 14.82 5.33
C LEU A 161 9.04 15.28 6.02
N LYS A 162 8.97 15.06 7.34
CA LYS A 162 7.88 15.56 8.16
C LYS A 162 7.98 17.08 8.32
N THR A 163 6.83 17.76 8.32
CA THR A 163 6.73 19.20 8.54
C THR A 163 5.42 19.57 9.24
N ASP A 164 5.36 20.72 9.90
CA ASP A 164 4.11 21.26 10.47
C ASP A 164 3.39 22.23 9.51
N LEU A 165 3.89 22.36 8.27
CA LEU A 165 3.30 23.23 7.27
C LEU A 165 1.93 22.68 6.83
N VAL A 166 0.94 23.56 6.83
CA VAL A 166 -0.42 23.29 6.29
C VAL A 166 -0.71 24.11 5.03
N GLU A 167 0.14 25.09 4.72
CA GLU A 167 0.01 25.98 3.57
C GLU A 167 0.57 25.31 2.30
N PRO A 168 -0.24 25.07 1.24
CA PRO A 168 0.22 24.36 0.06
C PRO A 168 1.40 25.01 -0.66
N ALA A 169 1.43 26.35 -0.71
CA ALA A 169 2.54 27.11 -1.30
C ALA A 169 3.85 26.87 -0.53
N ALA A 170 3.78 26.82 0.80
CA ALA A 170 4.94 26.57 1.65
C ALA A 170 5.44 25.14 1.46
N MET A 171 4.55 24.15 1.43
CA MET A 171 4.91 22.75 1.18
C MET A 171 5.60 22.56 -0.19
N LEU A 172 5.07 23.17 -1.25
CA LEU A 172 5.69 23.14 -2.59
C LEU A 172 7.09 23.76 -2.60
N ASN A 173 7.27 24.88 -1.88
CA ASN A 173 8.58 25.53 -1.77
C ASN A 173 9.56 24.67 -0.98
N THR A 174 9.11 24.04 0.11
CA THR A 174 9.91 23.11 0.90
C THR A 174 10.32 21.89 0.07
N LEU A 175 9.40 21.31 -0.71
CA LEU A 175 9.71 20.20 -1.61
C LEU A 175 10.82 20.58 -2.59
N LYS A 176 10.66 21.71 -3.29
CA LYS A 176 11.65 22.20 -4.28
C LYS A 176 13.04 22.41 -3.68
N LYS A 177 13.12 22.95 -2.46
CA LYS A 177 14.38 23.20 -1.75
C LYS A 177 15.09 21.91 -1.32
N ASN A 178 14.35 20.83 -1.14
CA ASN A 178 14.87 19.56 -0.63
C ASN A 178 15.12 18.51 -1.73
N ILE A 179 14.90 18.86 -3.01
CA ILE A 179 15.30 17.99 -4.13
C ILE A 179 16.82 17.73 -4.02
N PRO A 180 17.26 16.46 -3.96
CA PRO A 180 18.67 16.14 -3.82
C PRO A 180 19.52 16.72 -4.96
N THR A 181 20.68 17.27 -4.62
CA THR A 181 21.66 17.75 -5.61
C THR A 181 22.00 16.62 -6.60
N GLY A 182 21.98 16.93 -7.90
CA GLY A 182 22.28 15.97 -8.96
C GLY A 182 21.08 15.15 -9.45
N THR A 183 19.93 15.23 -8.79
CA THR A 183 18.67 14.62 -9.26
C THR A 183 17.79 15.64 -9.99
N LYS A 184 16.96 15.16 -10.93
CA LYS A 184 15.95 15.97 -11.62
C LYS A 184 14.56 15.44 -11.30
N VAL A 185 13.58 16.33 -11.29
CA VAL A 185 12.16 15.94 -11.22
C VAL A 185 11.72 15.44 -12.59
N LEU A 186 11.16 14.23 -12.64
CA LEU A 186 10.63 13.63 -13.85
C LEU A 186 9.15 13.99 -14.06
N PRO A 187 8.68 14.05 -15.32
CA PRO A 187 7.28 14.27 -15.60
C PRO A 187 6.41 13.08 -15.17
N ILE A 188 5.19 13.39 -14.76
CA ILE A 188 4.15 12.46 -14.31
C ILE A 188 3.01 12.55 -15.33
N ALA A 189 2.84 11.50 -16.12
CA ALA A 189 1.82 11.43 -17.16
C ALA A 189 0.43 11.07 -16.59
N ASP A 190 0.41 10.13 -15.64
CA ASP A 190 -0.78 9.67 -14.94
C ASP A 190 -0.51 9.76 -13.43
N VAL A 191 -1.22 10.67 -12.77
CA VAL A 191 -1.00 11.02 -11.36
C VAL A 191 -1.51 9.93 -10.44
N LYS A 192 -2.69 9.37 -10.73
CA LYS A 192 -3.28 8.28 -9.94
C LYS A 192 -2.37 7.06 -9.99
N LYS A 193 -1.94 6.67 -11.20
CA LYS A 193 -1.03 5.55 -11.40
C LYS A 193 0.32 5.76 -10.71
N TYR A 194 0.95 6.92 -10.89
CA TYR A 194 2.22 7.23 -10.22
C TYR A 194 2.10 7.16 -8.69
N PHE A 195 0.99 7.66 -8.15
CA PHE A 195 0.73 7.66 -6.72
C PHE A 195 0.62 6.22 -6.18
N CYS A 196 -0.19 5.37 -6.81
CA CYS A 196 -0.30 3.94 -6.49
C CYS A 196 1.06 3.22 -6.61
N GLU A 197 1.76 3.39 -7.74
CA GLU A 197 3.06 2.71 -7.97
C GLU A 197 4.11 3.12 -6.93
N THR A 198 4.12 4.39 -6.51
CA THR A 198 5.05 4.87 -5.48
C THR A 198 4.72 4.26 -4.11
N TYR A 199 3.44 4.17 -3.76
CA TYR A 199 2.98 3.51 -2.53
C TYR A 199 3.37 2.02 -2.53
N GLU A 200 3.08 1.32 -3.63
CA GLU A 200 3.40 -0.10 -3.80
C GLU A 200 4.90 -0.38 -3.65
N GLN A 201 5.76 0.44 -4.28
CA GLN A 201 7.22 0.29 -4.18
C GLN A 201 7.73 0.43 -2.74
N ILE A 202 7.24 1.45 -2.03
CA ILE A 202 7.63 1.70 -0.64
C ILE A 202 7.19 0.55 0.26
N ASN A 203 5.96 0.09 0.10
CA ASN A 203 5.41 -0.93 0.99
C ASN A 203 5.92 -2.32 0.65
N GLU A 204 6.17 -2.63 -0.62
CA GLU A 204 6.85 -3.87 -0.98
C GLU A 204 8.24 -3.97 -0.32
N TRP A 205 8.98 -2.86 -0.25
CA TRP A 205 10.25 -2.79 0.49
C TRP A 205 10.06 -2.97 2.00
N LEU A 206 9.00 -2.40 2.57
CA LEU A 206 8.67 -2.53 4.00
C LEU A 206 8.45 -4.00 4.42
N TRP A 207 7.84 -4.81 3.56
CA TRP A 207 7.54 -6.22 3.82
C TRP A 207 8.75 -7.17 3.66
N GLN A 208 9.97 -6.64 3.70
CA GLN A 208 11.21 -7.42 3.70
C GLN A 208 11.72 -7.65 5.12
N GLU A 209 12.42 -8.76 5.34
CA GLU A 209 12.85 -9.17 6.69
C GLU A 209 13.66 -8.10 7.45
N PRO A 210 14.67 -7.42 6.86
CA PRO A 210 15.42 -6.40 7.58
C PRO A 210 14.56 -5.22 8.08
N GLN A 211 13.45 -4.95 7.39
CA GLN A 211 12.53 -3.86 7.69
C GLN A 211 11.52 -4.28 8.76
N LEU A 212 10.99 -5.50 8.66
CA LEU A 212 10.10 -6.06 9.69
C LEU A 212 10.80 -6.25 11.05
N ARG A 213 12.13 -6.37 11.04
CA ARG A 213 12.98 -6.44 12.25
C ARG A 213 13.58 -5.07 12.65
N SER A 214 13.10 -3.97 12.07
CA SER A 214 13.66 -2.65 12.37
C SER A 214 13.13 -2.10 13.69
N ALA A 215 13.87 -1.18 14.30
CA ALA A 215 13.50 -0.56 15.56
C ALA A 215 12.16 0.21 15.47
N GLU A 216 11.83 0.74 14.30
CA GLU A 216 10.55 1.39 14.02
C GLU A 216 9.39 0.40 14.10
N ILE A 217 9.51 -0.78 13.47
CA ILE A 217 8.49 -1.83 13.53
C ILE A 217 8.38 -2.40 14.94
N ASP A 218 9.51 -2.63 15.63
CA ASP A 218 9.51 -3.03 17.03
C ASP A 218 8.76 -2.01 17.91
N GLY A 219 8.94 -0.71 17.64
CA GLY A 219 8.20 0.36 18.31
C GLY A 219 6.68 0.28 18.08
N VAL A 220 6.25 -0.07 16.86
CA VAL A 220 4.83 -0.30 16.55
C VAL A 220 4.30 -1.55 17.28
N MET A 221 5.05 -2.66 17.28
CA MET A 221 4.68 -3.89 17.99
C MET A 221 4.51 -3.63 19.50
N GLN A 222 5.46 -2.91 20.11
CA GLN A 222 5.38 -2.55 21.53
C GLN A 222 4.17 -1.67 21.87
N GLN A 223 3.81 -0.73 21.00
CA GLN A 223 2.61 0.10 21.18
C GLN A 223 1.31 -0.73 21.11
N LEU A 224 1.32 -1.79 20.31
CA LEU A 224 0.26 -2.80 20.25
C LEU A 224 0.34 -3.80 21.42
N GLY A 225 1.41 -3.79 22.22
CA GLY A 225 1.66 -4.76 23.28
C GLY A 225 1.88 -6.17 22.73
N ILE A 226 2.57 -6.27 21.60
CA ILE A 226 2.96 -7.50 20.93
C ILE A 226 4.46 -7.68 21.13
N GLU A 227 4.87 -8.90 21.46
CA GLU A 227 6.28 -9.27 21.58
C GLU A 227 6.80 -9.74 20.21
N ALA A 228 7.93 -9.17 19.76
CA ALA A 228 8.57 -9.61 18.54
C ALA A 228 9.18 -11.00 18.74
N SER A 229 8.75 -11.98 17.93
CA SER A 229 9.29 -13.33 17.91
C SER A 229 9.67 -13.75 16.49
N ASP A 230 10.62 -14.67 16.35
CA ASP A 230 11.02 -15.20 15.03
C ASP A 230 9.86 -15.90 14.31
N GLU A 231 8.96 -16.53 15.07
CA GLU A 231 7.74 -17.14 14.54
C GLU A 231 6.83 -16.08 13.92
N LEU A 232 6.54 -14.99 14.65
CA LEU A 232 5.71 -13.89 14.15
C LEU A 232 6.32 -13.20 12.93
N ILE A 233 7.63 -12.97 12.92
CA ILE A 233 8.33 -12.41 11.75
C ILE A 233 8.21 -13.37 10.55
N THR A 234 8.32 -14.68 10.77
CA THR A 234 8.14 -15.69 9.71
C THR A 234 6.72 -15.66 9.14
N GLU A 235 5.70 -15.55 9.99
CA GLU A 235 4.31 -15.41 9.55
C GLU A 235 4.06 -14.12 8.77
N LEU A 236 4.60 -12.99 9.23
CA LEU A 236 4.52 -11.71 8.52
C LEU A 236 5.21 -11.77 7.15
N LEU A 237 6.36 -12.44 7.06
CA LEU A 237 7.05 -12.65 5.78
C LEU A 237 6.23 -13.52 4.82
N GLN A 238 5.56 -14.55 5.33
CA GLN A 238 4.65 -15.38 4.53
C GLN A 238 3.46 -14.56 4.03
N HIS A 239 2.86 -13.75 4.89
CA HIS A 239 1.79 -12.83 4.51
C HIS A 239 2.26 -11.79 3.47
N GLY A 240 3.44 -11.21 3.66
CA GLY A 240 4.07 -10.29 2.70
C GLY A 240 4.33 -10.93 1.33
N LYS A 241 4.71 -12.22 1.29
CA LYS A 241 4.86 -12.96 0.03
C LYS A 241 3.51 -13.14 -0.69
N LEU A 242 2.47 -13.50 0.05
CA LEU A 242 1.10 -13.62 -0.49
C LEU A 242 0.65 -12.30 -1.12
N MET A 243 0.71 -11.20 -0.38
CA MET A 243 0.34 -9.87 -0.91
C MET A 243 1.16 -9.45 -2.13
N ARG A 244 2.46 -9.80 -2.15
CA ARG A 244 3.33 -9.51 -3.29
C ARG A 244 2.88 -10.25 -4.53
N SER A 245 2.57 -11.53 -4.40
CA SER A 245 2.09 -12.33 -5.50
C SER A 245 0.75 -11.81 -6.04
N GLU A 246 -0.21 -11.48 -5.16
CA GLU A 246 -1.47 -10.85 -5.55
C GLU A 246 -1.24 -9.52 -6.29
N LEU A 247 -0.34 -8.67 -5.78
CA LEU A 247 0.06 -7.42 -6.42
C LEU A 247 0.62 -7.67 -7.83
N ARG A 248 1.51 -8.66 -8.00
CA ARG A 248 2.06 -9.02 -9.33
C ARG A 248 0.97 -9.48 -10.28
N SER A 249 0.04 -10.31 -9.83
CA SER A 249 -1.11 -10.73 -10.62
C SER A 249 -1.96 -9.54 -11.08
N LYS A 250 -2.30 -8.61 -10.18
CA LYS A 250 -3.03 -7.37 -10.51
C LYS A 250 -2.27 -6.50 -11.52
N GLN A 251 -0.97 -6.31 -11.32
CA GLN A 251 -0.11 -5.53 -12.23
C GLN A 251 -0.03 -6.17 -13.63
N ILE A 252 0.05 -7.50 -13.72
CA ILE A 252 0.03 -8.23 -15.00
C ILE A 252 -1.31 -8.05 -15.72
N ILE A 253 -2.44 -8.19 -15.03
CA ILE A 253 -3.79 -8.00 -15.59
C ILE A 253 -3.98 -6.55 -16.06
N SER A 254 -3.57 -5.58 -15.25
CA SER A 254 -3.63 -4.15 -15.59
C SER A 254 -2.80 -3.81 -16.84
N ARG A 255 -1.60 -4.40 -16.96
CA ARG A 255 -0.78 -4.25 -18.18
C ARG A 255 -1.39 -4.94 -19.38
N LEU A 256 -2.02 -6.11 -19.20
CA LEU A 256 -2.74 -6.77 -20.27
C LEU A 256 -3.90 -5.90 -20.76
N SER A 257 -4.72 -5.36 -19.85
CA SER A 257 -5.88 -4.53 -20.21
C SER A 257 -5.46 -3.27 -20.97
N ALA A 258 -4.39 -2.60 -20.53
CA ALA A 258 -3.88 -1.38 -21.15
C ALA A 258 -3.26 -1.62 -22.54
N ASN A 259 -2.68 -2.80 -22.79
CA ASN A 259 -1.99 -3.11 -24.04
C ASN A 259 -2.77 -4.01 -24.99
N ALA A 260 -3.83 -4.66 -24.49
CA ALA A 260 -4.69 -5.48 -25.32
C ALA A 260 -5.39 -4.57 -26.33
N LYS A 261 -5.16 -4.82 -27.62
CA LYS A 261 -5.95 -4.23 -28.72
C LYS A 261 -7.37 -4.82 -28.73
N MET A 262 -8.06 -4.70 -27.61
CA MET A 262 -9.32 -5.35 -27.30
C MET A 262 -10.34 -4.30 -26.90
N SER A 263 -11.54 -4.39 -27.45
CA SER A 263 -12.66 -3.55 -27.05
C SER A 263 -13.06 -3.81 -25.60
N ALA A 264 -13.54 -2.78 -24.89
CA ALA A 264 -14.07 -2.90 -23.53
C ALA A 264 -15.07 -4.06 -23.37
N ALA A 265 -16.01 -4.24 -24.30
CA ALA A 265 -16.99 -5.33 -24.25
C ALA A 265 -16.35 -6.74 -24.24
N LYS A 266 -15.25 -6.93 -24.96
CA LYS A 266 -14.53 -8.21 -25.00
C LYS A 266 -13.64 -8.39 -23.77
N TRP A 267 -13.11 -7.31 -23.20
CA TRP A 267 -12.43 -7.34 -21.91
C TRP A 267 -13.37 -7.83 -20.81
N GLU A 268 -14.56 -7.25 -20.71
CA GLU A 268 -15.59 -7.63 -19.74
C GLU A 268 -16.00 -9.10 -19.84
N GLN A 269 -16.00 -9.69 -21.04
CA GLN A 269 -16.32 -11.11 -21.23
C GLN A 269 -15.24 -12.08 -20.71
N ILE A 270 -13.98 -11.64 -20.64
CA ILE A 270 -12.86 -12.52 -20.31
C ILE A 270 -12.22 -12.22 -18.97
N ARG A 271 -12.38 -11.00 -18.42
CA ARG A 271 -11.63 -10.53 -17.24
C ARG A 271 -11.74 -11.47 -16.04
N ASP A 272 -12.93 -12.00 -15.78
CA ASP A 272 -13.22 -12.88 -14.63
C ASP A 272 -12.83 -14.34 -14.91
N LYS A 273 -12.31 -14.64 -16.11
CA LYS A 273 -11.84 -15.96 -16.55
C LYS A 273 -10.32 -15.99 -16.74
N LEU A 274 -9.62 -14.92 -16.41
CA LEU A 274 -8.17 -14.85 -16.54
C LEU A 274 -7.52 -15.52 -15.34
N VAL A 275 -6.61 -16.45 -15.62
CA VAL A 275 -5.71 -17.01 -14.60
C VAL A 275 -4.30 -16.56 -14.93
N VAL A 276 -3.63 -15.93 -13.98
CA VAL A 276 -2.23 -15.52 -14.11
C VAL A 276 -1.36 -16.56 -13.43
N ILE A 277 -0.27 -16.97 -14.07
CA ILE A 277 0.81 -17.76 -13.47
C ILE A 277 2.09 -16.93 -13.57
N HIS A 278 2.80 -16.70 -12.47
CA HIS A 278 4.06 -15.95 -12.50
C HIS A 278 5.13 -16.50 -11.56
N SER A 279 6.36 -16.05 -11.73
CA SER A 279 7.53 -16.53 -10.97
C SER A 279 7.40 -16.32 -9.46
N ASP A 280 6.76 -15.22 -9.05
CA ASP A 280 6.70 -14.81 -7.64
C ASP A 280 5.50 -15.41 -6.88
N MET A 281 4.76 -16.37 -7.47
CA MET A 281 3.62 -16.98 -6.79
C MET A 281 4.04 -17.83 -5.61
N THR A 282 3.25 -17.79 -4.53
CA THR A 282 3.37 -18.79 -3.47
C THR A 282 2.85 -20.15 -3.94
N SER A 283 3.28 -21.24 -3.30
CA SER A 283 2.79 -22.59 -3.59
C SER A 283 1.26 -22.68 -3.48
N SER A 284 0.68 -22.01 -2.47
CA SER A 284 -0.76 -21.96 -2.24
C SER A 284 -1.52 -21.28 -3.40
N GLU A 285 -1.04 -20.14 -3.88
CA GLU A 285 -1.66 -19.44 -5.01
C GLU A 285 -1.52 -20.22 -6.32
N LEU A 286 -0.35 -20.84 -6.54
CA LEU A 286 -0.14 -21.71 -7.70
C LEU A 286 -1.14 -22.87 -7.70
N VAL A 287 -1.33 -23.53 -6.55
CA VAL A 287 -2.33 -24.60 -6.40
C VAL A 287 -3.73 -24.08 -6.73
N GLY A 288 -4.12 -22.93 -6.18
CA GLY A 288 -5.41 -22.29 -6.50
C GLY A 288 -5.60 -22.00 -7.99
N ALA A 289 -4.55 -21.51 -8.66
CA ALA A 289 -4.55 -21.28 -10.10
C ALA A 289 -4.66 -22.58 -10.91
N ILE A 290 -4.04 -23.67 -10.46
CA ILE A 290 -4.14 -24.98 -11.09
C ILE A 290 -5.57 -25.53 -11.01
N TYR A 291 -6.24 -25.40 -9.86
CA TYR A 291 -7.65 -25.77 -9.70
C TYR A 291 -8.55 -25.03 -10.68
N GLN A 292 -8.30 -23.74 -10.92
CA GLN A 292 -9.04 -22.95 -11.91
C GLN A 292 -8.78 -23.41 -13.36
N LEU A 293 -7.56 -23.86 -13.67
CA LEU A 293 -7.18 -24.30 -15.02
C LEU A 293 -7.48 -25.78 -15.30
N SER A 294 -7.68 -26.57 -14.25
CA SER A 294 -7.88 -28.03 -14.32
C SER A 294 -9.09 -28.43 -13.48
N PRO A 295 -10.32 -28.21 -13.96
CA PRO A 295 -11.52 -28.51 -13.18
C PRO A 295 -11.73 -30.00 -12.89
N ASN A 296 -11.07 -30.89 -13.65
CA ASN A 296 -11.15 -32.34 -13.51
C ASN A 296 -9.79 -32.90 -13.13
N ILE A 297 -9.45 -32.88 -11.84
CA ILE A 297 -8.26 -33.56 -11.30
C ILE A 297 -8.63 -34.92 -10.70
N ASN A 298 -7.67 -35.84 -10.68
CA ASN A 298 -7.82 -37.14 -10.01
C ASN A 298 -7.13 -37.14 -8.63
N GLN A 299 -7.39 -38.17 -7.81
CA GLN A 299 -6.83 -38.28 -6.45
C GLN A 299 -5.30 -38.14 -6.41
N LYS A 300 -4.56 -38.74 -7.36
CA LYS A 300 -3.09 -38.65 -7.39
C LYS A 300 -2.61 -37.21 -7.63
N GLN A 301 -3.35 -36.46 -8.45
CA GLN A 301 -3.10 -35.05 -8.70
C GLN A 301 -3.44 -34.21 -7.48
N GLU A 302 -4.55 -34.50 -6.80
CA GLU A 302 -4.97 -33.83 -5.56
C GLU A 302 -3.93 -34.04 -4.44
N ASP A 303 -3.53 -35.29 -4.17
CA ASP A 303 -2.48 -35.62 -3.18
C ASP A 303 -1.14 -34.90 -3.44
N MET A 304 -0.84 -34.59 -4.72
CA MET A 304 0.36 -33.84 -5.11
C MET A 304 0.19 -32.34 -4.86
N LEU A 305 -0.99 -31.78 -5.13
CA LEU A 305 -1.29 -30.38 -4.86
C LEU A 305 -1.34 -30.11 -3.35
N ASP A 306 -1.85 -31.04 -2.56
CA ASP A 306 -1.85 -30.93 -1.09
C ASP A 306 -0.42 -30.88 -0.54
N LYS A 307 0.45 -31.76 -1.03
CA LYS A 307 1.88 -31.73 -0.66
C LYS A 307 2.57 -30.43 -1.05
N LEU A 308 2.22 -29.87 -2.21
CA LEU A 308 2.77 -28.60 -2.67
C LEU A 308 2.23 -27.43 -1.83
N ALA A 309 0.96 -27.44 -1.45
CA ALA A 309 0.36 -26.43 -0.59
C ALA A 309 0.99 -26.42 0.82
N ASP A 310 1.32 -27.61 1.33
CA ASP A 310 2.03 -27.78 2.61
C ASP A 310 3.52 -27.42 2.53
N ASP A 311 4.09 -27.38 1.33
CA ASP A 311 5.47 -26.99 1.11
C ASP A 311 5.64 -25.47 1.28
N LYS A 312 6.13 -25.10 2.46
CA LYS A 312 6.47 -23.72 2.82
C LYS A 312 7.72 -23.19 2.13
N THR A 313 8.39 -23.99 1.29
CA THR A 313 9.53 -23.50 0.52
C THR A 313 9.11 -22.53 -0.58
N THR A 314 10.02 -21.62 -0.93
CA THR A 314 9.74 -20.64 -1.99
C THR A 314 10.03 -21.29 -3.33
N VAL A 315 8.97 -21.58 -4.10
CA VAL A 315 9.07 -22.10 -5.46
C VAL A 315 9.00 -20.96 -6.47
N ASN A 316 9.66 -21.13 -7.62
CA ASN A 316 9.38 -20.29 -8.78
C ASN A 316 8.07 -20.79 -9.39
N GLY A 317 6.97 -20.06 -9.16
CA GLY A 317 5.64 -20.52 -9.52
C GLY A 317 5.48 -20.87 -11.01
N LEU A 318 6.18 -20.17 -11.90
CA LEU A 318 6.15 -20.45 -13.33
C LEU A 318 6.92 -21.72 -13.73
N GLU A 319 8.06 -21.97 -13.11
CA GLU A 319 8.85 -23.20 -13.33
C GLU A 319 8.11 -24.42 -12.79
N GLU A 320 7.56 -24.28 -11.58
CA GLU A 320 6.80 -25.33 -10.91
C GLU A 320 5.50 -25.65 -11.67
N PHE A 321 4.79 -24.64 -12.16
CA PHE A 321 3.66 -24.85 -13.07
C PHE A 321 4.05 -25.64 -14.33
N GLY A 322 5.22 -25.32 -14.91
CA GLY A 322 5.75 -26.04 -16.07
C GLY A 322 6.03 -27.52 -15.77
N ARG A 323 6.61 -27.81 -14.60
CA ARG A 323 6.84 -29.18 -14.09
C ARG A 323 5.53 -29.94 -13.88
N LEU A 324 4.55 -29.30 -13.25
CA LEU A 324 3.24 -29.88 -12.98
C LEU A 324 2.47 -30.19 -14.28
N CYS A 325 2.54 -29.32 -15.28
CA CYS A 325 1.97 -29.57 -16.59
C CYS A 325 2.63 -30.77 -17.31
N SER A 326 3.96 -30.88 -17.25
CA SER A 326 4.70 -31.93 -17.95
C SER A 326 4.59 -33.30 -17.28
N GLU A 327 4.73 -33.37 -15.96
CA GLU A 327 4.76 -34.63 -15.19
C GLU A 327 3.36 -35.16 -14.87
N TYR A 328 2.42 -34.27 -14.53
CA TYR A 328 1.09 -34.66 -14.03
C TYR A 328 -0.04 -34.32 -15.00
N GLY A 329 0.25 -33.58 -16.07
CA GLY A 329 -0.75 -33.26 -17.09
C GLY A 329 -1.79 -32.24 -16.65
N PHE A 330 -1.48 -31.39 -15.68
CA PHE A 330 -2.32 -30.23 -15.34
C PHE A 330 -2.44 -29.28 -16.54
N ALA A 331 -3.57 -28.56 -16.58
CA ALA A 331 -3.84 -27.47 -17.52
C ALA A 331 -3.64 -27.82 -19.02
N ARG A 332 -3.69 -29.11 -19.40
CA ARG A 332 -3.48 -29.57 -20.80
C ARG A 332 -4.41 -28.90 -21.81
N ASN A 333 -5.61 -28.53 -21.38
CA ASN A 333 -6.62 -27.88 -22.21
C ASN A 333 -6.69 -26.36 -22.00
N ALA A 334 -5.88 -25.80 -21.10
CA ALA A 334 -5.90 -24.38 -20.81
C ALA A 334 -5.35 -23.58 -22.00
N LYS A 335 -6.10 -22.57 -22.44
CA LYS A 335 -5.68 -21.69 -23.53
C LYS A 335 -4.81 -20.56 -22.98
N ARG A 336 -3.52 -20.57 -23.31
CA ARG A 336 -2.65 -19.41 -23.03
C ARG A 336 -3.01 -18.24 -23.93
N LEU A 337 -3.27 -17.09 -23.32
CA LEU A 337 -3.57 -15.83 -24.00
C LEU A 337 -2.32 -14.98 -24.25
N ALA A 338 -1.42 -14.91 -23.27
CA ALA A 338 -0.24 -14.04 -23.35
C ALA A 338 0.94 -14.57 -22.52
N LYS A 339 2.13 -14.07 -22.85
CA LYS A 339 3.33 -14.13 -22.01
C LYS A 339 3.76 -12.72 -21.67
N VAL A 340 4.23 -12.52 -20.45
CA VAL A 340 4.71 -11.23 -19.95
C VAL A 340 6.09 -11.40 -19.32
N SER A 341 6.93 -10.38 -19.49
CA SER A 341 8.27 -10.32 -18.89
C SER A 341 8.34 -9.30 -17.74
N GLU A 342 7.31 -8.47 -17.59
CA GLU A 342 7.25 -7.43 -16.56
C GLU A 342 5.83 -7.37 -15.96
N PRO A 343 5.69 -7.03 -14.66
CA PRO A 343 6.75 -6.72 -13.69
C PRO A 343 7.63 -7.93 -13.34
N VAL A 344 7.10 -9.14 -13.55
CA VAL A 344 7.79 -10.42 -13.39
C VAL A 344 7.48 -11.31 -14.58
N ARG A 345 8.22 -12.41 -14.73
CA ARG A 345 7.92 -13.40 -15.78
C ARG A 345 6.60 -14.09 -15.45
N GLY A 346 5.68 -14.11 -16.41
CA GLY A 346 4.39 -14.75 -16.23
C GLY A 346 3.71 -15.15 -17.53
N GLU A 347 2.68 -15.97 -17.38
CA GLU A 347 1.82 -16.47 -18.43
C GLU A 347 0.36 -16.24 -18.02
N ILE A 348 -0.48 -15.83 -18.96
CA ILE A 348 -1.90 -15.56 -18.73
C ILE A 348 -2.71 -16.59 -19.50
N TYR A 349 -3.64 -17.25 -18.83
CA TYR A 349 -4.50 -18.29 -19.36
C TYR A 349 -5.96 -17.90 -19.26
N LEU A 350 -6.79 -18.51 -20.11
CA LEU A 350 -8.24 -18.48 -19.99
C LEU A 350 -8.70 -19.76 -19.30
N MET A 351 -9.54 -19.64 -18.27
CA MET A 351 -10.24 -20.77 -17.67
C MET A 351 -11.02 -21.55 -18.75
N PRO A 352 -10.99 -22.89 -18.72
CA PRO A 352 -11.59 -23.76 -19.74
C PRO A 352 -13.12 -23.70 -19.79
#